data_AF-A0A8I0TYL7-F1
#
_entry.id   AF-A0A8I0TYL7-F1
#
_cell.length_a   1.000
_cell.length_b   1.000
_cell.length_c   1.000
_cell.angle_alpha   90.00
_cell.angle_beta   90.00
_cell.angle_gamma   90.00
#
_symmetry.space_group_name_H-M   'P 1'
#
loop_
_entity.id
_entity.type
_entity.pdbx_description
1 polymer ?
#
loop_
_entity_poly.entity_id
_entity_poly.type
_entity_poly.pdbx_seq_one_letter_code
_entity_poly.pdbx_strand_id
1 'polypeptide(L)'
;MNADDDSPSRDLSTWTIQRLRSFADATHGPQLESVRVVAQGHAYDADAPRAARRQWAELSLRANQRLPGDSPWDRARKTHHDFMLRMWVIDQLGPDHEHQDWNPETLPADTIAALAFTPVEARALADHWRDLPVERIGELRRHKNLPWEEWADVTAEAQGDAV
;
A
#
# COMPACT_ATOMS: atom_id res chain seq x y z
N MET A 1 -39.08 -23.01 8.14
CA MET A 1 -38.47 -24.33 7.92
C MET A 1 -37.37 -24.14 6.89
N ASN A 2 -36.13 -24.22 7.37
CA ASN A 2 -34.84 -24.39 6.68
C ASN A 2 -34.37 -23.26 5.73
N ALA A 3 -33.13 -22.76 5.81
CA ALA A 3 -32.03 -23.07 6.72
C ALA A 3 -31.01 -21.91 6.67
N ASP A 4 -30.43 -21.58 7.82
CA ASP A 4 -29.02 -21.24 8.00
C ASP A 4 -28.29 -20.68 6.77
N ASP A 5 -28.38 -19.37 6.56
CA ASP A 5 -27.30 -18.62 5.92
C ASP A 5 -26.30 -18.13 6.98
N ASP A 6 -26.04 -18.99 7.96
CA ASP A 6 -24.88 -18.90 8.84
C ASP A 6 -23.75 -19.65 8.12
N SER A 7 -23.33 -19.13 6.96
CA SER A 7 -22.02 -19.48 6.44
C SER A 7 -21.04 -19.04 7.52
N PRO A 8 -20.38 -19.97 8.25
CA PRO A 8 -19.51 -19.57 9.34
C PRO A 8 -18.53 -18.59 8.74
N SER A 9 -18.45 -17.38 9.29
CA SER A 9 -17.42 -16.41 8.99
C SER A 9 -16.10 -17.16 8.99
N ARG A 10 -15.62 -17.57 7.80
CA ARG A 10 -14.48 -18.46 7.67
C ARG A 10 -13.31 -17.66 8.16
N ASP A 11 -12.81 -17.99 9.34
CA ASP A 11 -11.70 -17.27 9.94
C ASP A 11 -10.46 -17.45 9.08
N LEU A 12 -10.26 -16.49 8.17
CA LEU A 12 -9.17 -16.48 7.20
C LEU A 12 -7.81 -16.43 7.91
N SER A 13 -7.75 -15.96 9.16
CA SER A 13 -6.51 -15.88 9.93
C SER A 13 -5.89 -17.25 10.21
N THR A 14 -6.72 -18.30 10.26
CA THR A 14 -6.28 -19.69 10.47
C THR A 14 -5.77 -20.37 9.20
N TRP A 15 -5.89 -19.72 8.04
CA TRP A 15 -5.57 -20.34 6.76
C TRP A 15 -4.08 -20.29 6.47
N THR A 16 -3.58 -21.35 5.82
CA THR A 16 -2.21 -21.34 5.29
C THR A 16 -2.07 -20.30 4.19
N ILE A 17 -0.85 -19.79 4.02
CA ILE A 17 -0.55 -18.80 2.98
C ILE A 17 -0.93 -19.28 1.57
N GLN A 18 -0.71 -20.56 1.26
CA GLN A 18 -1.05 -21.13 -0.04
C GLN A 18 -2.56 -21.11 -0.28
N ARG A 19 -3.36 -21.46 0.74
CA ARG A 19 -4.82 -21.42 0.64
C ARG A 19 -5.32 -19.99 0.49
N LEU A 20 -4.74 -19.04 1.22
CA LEU A 20 -5.13 -17.63 1.13
C LEU A 20 -4.70 -17.02 -0.21
N ARG A 21 -3.54 -17.40 -0.77
CA ARG A 21 -3.11 -17.04 -2.13
C ARG A 21 -4.11 -17.52 -3.18
N SER A 22 -4.44 -18.82 -3.18
CA SER A 22 -5.41 -19.37 -4.13
C SER A 22 -6.80 -18.72 -4.00
N PHE A 23 -7.22 -18.41 -2.78
CA PHE A 23 -8.46 -17.68 -2.54
C PHE A 23 -8.40 -16.25 -3.09
N ALA A 24 -7.30 -15.53 -2.83
CA ALA A 24 -7.07 -14.20 -3.35
C ALA A 24 -7.10 -14.21 -4.89
N ASP A 25 -6.44 -15.17 -5.53
CA ASP A 25 -6.42 -15.34 -6.99
C ASP A 25 -7.81 -15.56 -7.58
N ALA A 26 -8.66 -16.33 -6.89
CA ALA A 26 -10.03 -16.63 -7.32
C ALA A 26 -11.08 -15.58 -6.94
N THR A 27 -10.75 -14.58 -6.11
CA THR A 27 -11.71 -13.60 -5.59
C THR A 27 -11.43 -12.19 -6.12
N HIS A 28 -12.45 -11.33 -6.03
CA HIS A 28 -12.39 -9.94 -6.42
C HIS A 28 -13.16 -9.08 -5.42
N GLY A 29 -12.91 -7.78 -5.42
CA GLY A 29 -13.70 -6.84 -4.63
C GLY A 29 -13.41 -6.93 -3.11
N PRO A 30 -14.41 -6.70 -2.25
CA PRO A 30 -14.21 -6.47 -0.82
C PRO A 30 -13.48 -7.61 -0.08
N GLN A 31 -13.59 -8.85 -0.54
CA GLN A 31 -12.92 -10.01 0.07
C GLN A 31 -11.39 -9.91 0.04
N LEU A 32 -10.83 -9.16 -0.93
CA LEU A 32 -9.39 -8.90 -0.99
C LEU A 32 -8.92 -8.01 0.17
N GLU A 33 -9.78 -7.16 0.74
CA GLU A 33 -9.42 -6.34 1.90
C GLU A 33 -9.21 -7.22 3.13
N SER A 34 -10.07 -8.24 3.32
CA SER A 34 -9.88 -9.23 4.39
C SER A 34 -8.60 -10.03 4.21
N VAL A 35 -8.29 -10.45 2.98
CA VAL A 35 -7.01 -11.12 2.66
C VAL A 35 -5.83 -10.20 2.99
N ARG A 36 -5.88 -8.93 2.57
CA ARG A 36 -4.85 -7.93 2.82
C ARG A 36 -4.58 -7.78 4.32
N VAL A 37 -5.62 -7.57 5.11
CA VAL A 37 -5.51 -7.38 6.57
C VAL A 37 -4.93 -8.62 7.25
N VAL A 38 -5.43 -9.81 6.91
CA VAL A 38 -4.93 -11.06 7.49
C VAL A 38 -3.47 -11.31 7.13
N ALA A 39 -3.12 -11.13 5.85
CA ALA A 39 -1.75 -11.31 5.39
C ALA A 39 -0.80 -10.30 6.05
N GLN A 40 -1.22 -9.05 6.23
CA GLN A 40 -0.45 -8.03 6.97
C GLN A 40 -0.23 -8.43 8.43
N GLY A 41 -1.27 -8.96 9.11
CA GLY A 41 -1.15 -9.45 10.48
C GLY A 41 -0.08 -10.55 10.62
N HIS A 42 -0.11 -11.55 9.72
CA HIS A 42 0.90 -12.61 9.68
C HIS A 42 2.30 -12.10 9.29
N ALA A 43 2.40 -11.07 8.45
CA ALA A 43 3.69 -10.45 8.16
C ALA A 43 4.31 -9.80 9.41
N TYR A 44 3.47 -9.24 10.28
CA TYR A 44 3.90 -8.55 11.50
C TYR A 44 4.22 -9.49 12.66
N ASP A 45 3.85 -10.77 12.57
CA ASP A 45 4.19 -11.78 13.58
C ASP A 45 5.72 -11.88 13.77
N ALA A 46 6.20 -11.43 14.92
CA ALA A 46 7.63 -11.39 15.23
C ALA A 46 8.23 -12.79 15.45
N ASP A 47 7.41 -13.77 15.82
CA ASP A 47 7.83 -15.14 16.10
C ASP A 47 7.96 -15.97 14.82
N ALA A 48 7.38 -15.50 13.71
CA ALA A 48 7.47 -16.16 12.42
C ALA A 48 8.84 -15.97 11.74
N PRO A 49 9.33 -16.97 10.96
CA PRO A 49 10.55 -16.83 10.18
C PRO A 49 10.48 -15.67 9.18
N ARG A 50 11.58 -14.93 9.02
CA ARG A 50 11.71 -13.78 8.10
C ARG A 50 11.18 -14.06 6.69
N ALA A 51 11.50 -15.23 6.13
CA ALA A 51 11.05 -15.63 4.80
C ALA A 51 9.51 -15.78 4.72
N ALA A 52 8.88 -16.36 5.77
CA ALA A 52 7.43 -16.48 5.84
C ALA A 52 6.77 -15.09 5.96
N ARG A 53 7.31 -14.22 6.82
CA ARG A 53 6.83 -12.84 6.98
C ARG A 53 6.87 -12.05 5.67
N ARG A 54 7.95 -12.19 4.89
CA ARG A 54 8.06 -11.59 3.55
C ARG A 54 7.00 -12.14 2.58
N GLN A 55 6.77 -13.45 2.56
CA GLN A 55 5.73 -14.05 1.70
C GLN A 55 4.32 -13.56 2.05
N TRP A 56 4.05 -13.33 3.34
CA TRP A 56 2.79 -12.75 3.81
C TRP A 56 2.67 -11.27 3.43
N ALA A 57 3.75 -10.49 3.57
CA ALA A 57 3.76 -9.09 3.14
C ALA A 57 3.49 -8.97 1.63
N GLU A 58 4.10 -9.84 0.82
CA GLU A 58 3.86 -9.93 -0.62
C GLU A 58 2.38 -10.22 -0.95
N LEU A 59 1.76 -11.16 -0.22
CA LEU A 59 0.34 -11.44 -0.39
C LEU A 59 -0.53 -10.22 -0.03
N SER A 60 -0.19 -9.51 1.05
CA SER A 60 -0.88 -8.28 1.43
C SER A 60 -0.79 -7.21 0.33
N LEU A 61 0.41 -6.97 -0.22
CA LEU A 61 0.59 -6.02 -1.33
C LEU A 61 -0.24 -6.42 -2.55
N ARG A 62 -0.14 -7.68 -3.00
CA ARG A 62 -0.90 -8.17 -4.16
C ARG A 62 -2.41 -8.04 -3.97
N ALA A 63 -2.91 -8.35 -2.77
CA ALA A 63 -4.32 -8.18 -2.43
C ALA A 63 -4.72 -6.70 -2.48
N ASN A 64 -3.89 -5.80 -1.94
CA ASN A 64 -4.14 -4.36 -1.97
C ASN A 64 -4.15 -3.80 -3.40
N GLN A 65 -3.18 -4.18 -4.24
CA GLN A 65 -3.08 -3.74 -5.64
C GLN A 65 -4.32 -4.12 -6.45
N ARG A 66 -4.95 -5.27 -6.14
CA ARG A 66 -6.14 -5.78 -6.84
C ARG A 66 -7.47 -5.24 -6.31
N LEU A 67 -7.48 -4.49 -5.20
CA LEU A 67 -8.69 -3.80 -4.74
C LEU A 67 -9.12 -2.72 -5.75
N PRO A 68 -10.42 -2.44 -5.87
CA PRO A 68 -10.91 -1.35 -6.70
C PRO A 68 -10.31 -0.01 -6.24
N GLY A 69 -10.13 0.90 -7.20
CA GLY A 69 -9.53 2.21 -7.02
C GLY A 69 -10.34 3.28 -7.72
N ASP A 70 -11.67 3.19 -7.62
CA ASP A 70 -12.59 3.96 -8.45
C ASP A 70 -12.64 5.43 -8.02
N SER A 71 -12.45 5.70 -6.73
CA SER A 71 -12.31 7.05 -6.20
C SER A 71 -10.83 7.46 -5.99
N PRO A 72 -10.52 8.77 -6.00
CA PRO A 72 -9.21 9.27 -5.55
C PRO A 72 -8.86 8.80 -4.12
N TRP A 73 -9.86 8.74 -3.24
CA TRP A 73 -9.69 8.24 -1.88
C TRP A 73 -9.23 6.78 -1.86
N ASP A 74 -9.86 5.91 -2.64
CA ASP A 74 -9.52 4.49 -2.71
C ASP A 74 -8.11 4.27 -3.28
N ARG A 75 -7.78 4.95 -4.39
CA ARG A 75 -6.45 4.87 -5.01
C ARG A 75 -5.37 5.17 -4.01
N ALA A 76 -5.56 6.24 -3.25
CA ALA A 76 -4.47 6.73 -2.46
C ALA A 76 -4.53 6.25 -1.00
N ARG A 77 -5.62 5.58 -0.58
CA ARG A 77 -5.59 4.58 0.49
C ARG A 77 -4.72 3.38 0.09
N LYS A 78 -4.86 2.86 -1.15
CA LYS A 78 -4.04 1.75 -1.64
C LYS A 78 -2.55 2.14 -1.64
N THR A 79 -2.21 3.28 -2.25
CA THR A 79 -0.83 3.81 -2.27
C THR A 79 -0.24 3.93 -0.88
N HIS A 80 -1.00 4.49 0.08
CA HIS A 80 -0.52 4.65 1.44
C HIS A 80 -0.23 3.30 2.12
N HIS A 81 -1.11 2.30 1.94
CA HIS A 81 -0.87 0.96 2.47
C HIS A 81 0.36 0.30 1.84
N ASP A 82 0.53 0.42 0.52
CA ASP A 82 1.69 -0.13 -0.17
C ASP A 82 2.98 0.52 0.34
N PHE A 83 3.01 1.85 0.44
CA PHE A 83 4.15 2.59 0.97
C PHE A 83 4.49 2.17 2.40
N MET A 84 3.52 2.20 3.32
CA MET A 84 3.74 1.86 4.73
C MET A 84 4.21 0.42 4.92
N LEU A 85 3.64 -0.53 4.16
CA LEU A 85 4.05 -1.92 4.24
C LEU A 85 5.46 -2.14 3.67
N ARG A 86 5.79 -1.53 2.53
CA ARG A 86 7.14 -1.62 1.93
C ARG A 86 8.20 -1.02 2.85
N MET A 87 7.95 0.18 3.39
CA MET A 87 8.83 0.81 4.41
C MET A 87 9.04 -0.13 5.60
N TRP A 88 7.96 -0.67 6.15
CA TRP A 88 8.04 -1.57 7.30
C TRP A 88 8.83 -2.86 6.97
N VAL A 89 8.62 -3.46 5.79
CA VAL A 89 9.37 -4.67 5.38
C VAL A 89 10.85 -4.37 5.24
N ILE A 90 11.21 -3.25 4.62
CA ILE A 90 12.61 -2.84 4.46
C ILE A 90 13.27 -2.61 5.83
N ASP A 91 12.59 -1.89 6.72
CA ASP A 91 13.10 -1.56 8.05
C ASP A 91 13.23 -2.80 8.96
N GLN A 92 12.18 -3.62 9.04
CA GLN A 92 12.11 -4.73 9.99
C GLN A 92 12.68 -6.04 9.46
N LEU A 93 12.56 -6.28 8.15
CA LEU A 93 12.98 -7.51 7.49
C LEU A 93 14.13 -7.28 6.53
N GLY A 94 14.77 -6.11 6.55
CA GLY A 94 15.91 -5.74 5.70
C GLY A 94 15.55 -5.56 4.22
N PRO A 95 16.34 -4.77 3.48
CA PRO A 95 16.12 -4.56 2.04
C PRO A 95 16.34 -5.85 1.25
N ASP A 96 15.79 -5.87 0.04
CA ASP A 96 16.07 -6.87 -0.98
C ASP A 96 16.16 -6.17 -2.34
N HIS A 97 17.38 -5.85 -2.77
CA HIS A 97 17.63 -5.02 -3.95
C HIS A 97 17.22 -5.70 -5.27
N GLU A 98 17.08 -7.03 -5.27
CA GLU A 98 16.62 -7.79 -6.44
C GLU A 98 15.09 -7.85 -6.53
N HIS A 99 14.39 -7.57 -5.43
CA HIS A 99 12.94 -7.62 -5.36
C HIS A 99 12.33 -6.22 -5.46
N GLN A 100 11.58 -5.95 -6.53
CA GLN A 100 11.01 -4.62 -6.82
C GLN A 100 10.30 -3.97 -5.61
N ASP A 101 9.43 -4.71 -4.92
CA ASP A 101 8.68 -4.15 -3.78
C ASP A 101 9.55 -3.86 -2.54
N TRP A 102 10.67 -4.55 -2.37
CA TRP A 102 11.52 -4.48 -1.18
C TRP A 102 12.86 -3.77 -1.45
N ASN A 103 13.05 -3.29 -2.67
CA ASN A 103 14.19 -2.47 -3.03
C ASN A 103 13.95 -1.03 -2.52
N PRO A 104 14.80 -0.51 -1.62
CA PRO A 104 14.66 0.86 -1.11
C PRO A 104 14.86 1.93 -2.18
N GLU A 105 15.57 1.64 -3.27
CA GLU A 105 15.85 2.60 -4.34
C GLU A 105 14.63 2.86 -5.24
N THR A 106 13.74 1.88 -5.38
CA THR A 106 12.52 2.01 -6.20
C THR A 106 11.37 2.62 -5.43
N LEU A 107 11.37 2.50 -4.09
CA LEU A 107 10.28 2.94 -3.23
C LEU A 107 9.93 4.43 -3.36
N PRO A 108 10.89 5.38 -3.38
CA PRO A 108 10.58 6.79 -3.56
C PRO A 108 9.93 7.07 -4.91
N ALA A 109 10.49 6.52 -5.99
CA ALA A 109 9.99 6.72 -7.35
C ALA A 109 8.57 6.17 -7.50
N ASP A 110 8.32 4.94 -7.03
CA ASP A 110 6.99 4.34 -7.05
C ASP A 110 5.97 5.13 -6.21
N THR A 111 6.40 5.65 -5.06
CA THR A 111 5.54 6.43 -4.16
C THR A 111 5.17 7.78 -4.79
N ILE A 112 6.14 8.47 -5.40
CA ILE A 112 5.93 9.75 -6.09
C ILE A 112 5.03 9.56 -7.31
N ALA A 113 5.28 8.53 -8.13
CA ALA A 113 4.47 8.21 -9.30
C ALA A 113 2.99 7.92 -8.97
N ALA A 114 2.73 7.49 -7.73
CA ALA A 114 1.39 7.19 -7.24
C ALA A 114 0.65 8.39 -6.62
N LEU A 115 1.28 9.56 -6.52
CA LEU A 115 0.64 10.79 -6.04
C LEU A 115 -0.23 11.42 -7.12
N ALA A 116 -1.36 11.99 -6.71
CA ALA A 116 -2.27 12.66 -7.63
C ALA A 116 -1.74 14.02 -8.13
N PHE A 117 -0.72 14.57 -7.46
CA PHE A 117 -0.09 15.84 -7.78
C PHE A 117 1.42 15.67 -7.79
N THR A 118 2.09 16.48 -8.58
CA THR A 118 3.53 16.73 -8.41
C THR A 118 3.78 17.53 -7.12
N PRO A 119 5.02 17.52 -6.59
CA PRO A 119 5.38 18.37 -5.46
C PRO A 119 5.09 19.86 -5.70
N VAL A 120 5.30 20.36 -6.93
CA VAL A 120 5.06 21.75 -7.33
C VAL A 120 3.56 22.07 -7.30
N GLU A 121 2.72 21.23 -7.90
CA GLU A 121 1.26 21.41 -7.88
C GLU A 121 0.70 21.33 -6.47
N ALA A 122 1.17 20.36 -5.67
CA ALA A 122 0.77 20.23 -4.28
C ALA A 122 1.13 21.48 -3.48
N ARG A 123 2.29 22.10 -3.74
CA ARG A 123 2.68 23.35 -3.08
C ARG A 123 1.75 24.50 -3.48
N ALA A 124 1.44 24.65 -4.77
CA ALA A 124 0.53 25.70 -5.24
C ALA A 124 -0.89 25.56 -4.66
N LEU A 125 -1.38 24.32 -4.54
CA LEU A 125 -2.69 24.02 -3.95
C LEU A 125 -2.69 24.17 -2.41
N ALA A 126 -1.56 23.94 -1.75
CA ALA A 126 -1.44 24.06 -0.30
C ALA A 126 -1.70 25.49 0.20
N ASP A 127 -1.43 26.53 -0.59
CA ASP A 127 -1.64 27.93 -0.16
C ASP A 127 -3.12 28.29 0.04
N HIS A 128 -4.03 27.56 -0.61
CA HIS A 128 -5.49 27.78 -0.54
C HIS A 128 -6.25 26.50 -0.19
N TRP A 129 -5.63 25.59 0.57
CA TRP A 129 -6.19 24.26 0.86
C TRP A 129 -7.57 24.27 1.54
N ARG A 130 -7.90 25.34 2.27
CA ARG A 130 -9.19 25.48 2.98
C ARG A 130 -10.38 25.59 2.04
N ASP A 131 -10.14 26.03 0.81
CA ASP A 131 -11.17 26.22 -0.22
C ASP A 131 -11.31 24.98 -1.13
N LEU A 132 -10.45 23.97 -0.92
CA LEU A 132 -10.46 22.75 -1.71
C LEU A 132 -11.51 21.74 -1.21
N PRO A 133 -12.07 20.91 -2.12
CA PRO A 133 -12.86 19.75 -1.73
C PRO A 133 -12.08 18.80 -0.80
N VAL A 134 -12.79 18.07 0.05
CA VAL A 134 -12.17 17.20 1.08
C VAL A 134 -11.25 16.15 0.47
N GLU A 135 -11.57 15.65 -0.72
CA GLU A 135 -10.77 14.67 -1.46
C GLU A 135 -9.40 15.25 -1.83
N ARG A 136 -9.37 16.53 -2.23
CA ARG A 136 -8.15 17.26 -2.61
C ARG A 136 -7.30 17.62 -1.40
N ILE A 137 -7.93 17.93 -0.27
CA ILE A 137 -7.23 18.07 1.01
C ILE A 137 -6.57 16.73 1.43
N GLY A 138 -7.27 15.62 1.19
CA GLY A 138 -6.73 14.27 1.40
C GLY A 138 -5.46 14.02 0.60
N GLU A 139 -5.45 14.35 -0.69
CA GLU A 139 -4.26 14.27 -1.54
C GLU A 139 -3.11 15.14 -1.02
N LEU A 140 -3.37 16.39 -0.62
CA LEU A 140 -2.34 17.27 -0.06
C LEU A 140 -1.72 16.75 1.25
N ARG A 141 -2.53 16.12 2.10
CA ARG A 141 -2.01 15.50 3.34
C ARG A 141 -1.00 14.39 3.06
N ARG A 142 -1.09 13.71 1.91
CA ARG A 142 -0.13 12.66 1.54
C ARG A 142 1.23 13.25 1.25
N HIS A 143 1.29 14.35 0.50
CA HIS A 143 2.54 15.08 0.33
C HIS A 143 3.14 15.47 1.68
N LYS A 144 2.34 16.00 2.62
CA LYS A 144 2.88 16.37 3.95
C LYS A 144 3.54 15.23 4.72
N ASN A 145 3.07 13.99 4.56
CA ASN A 145 3.51 12.85 5.37
C ASN A 145 4.67 12.06 4.73
N LEU A 146 5.22 12.53 3.61
CA LEU A 146 6.37 11.89 2.97
C LEU A 146 7.69 12.46 3.52
N PRO A 147 8.74 11.63 3.66
CA PRO A 147 10.06 12.06 4.11
C PRO A 147 10.83 12.71 2.95
N TRP A 148 10.34 13.85 2.44
CA TRP A 148 10.93 14.50 1.25
C TRP A 148 12.43 14.81 1.38
N GLU A 149 12.90 15.12 2.58
CA GLU A 149 14.32 15.40 2.85
C GLU A 149 15.21 14.19 2.57
N GLU A 150 14.71 12.97 2.82
CA GLU A 150 15.43 11.72 2.55
C GLU A 150 15.39 11.36 1.06
N TRP A 151 14.47 11.92 0.28
CA TRP A 151 14.22 11.57 -1.12
C TRP A 151 14.56 12.69 -2.11
N ALA A 152 15.32 13.71 -1.67
CA ALA A 152 15.60 14.91 -2.45
C ALA A 152 16.10 14.60 -3.88
N ASP A 153 16.99 13.62 -4.04
CA ASP A 153 17.56 13.23 -5.34
C ASP A 153 16.50 12.69 -6.32
N VAL A 154 15.59 11.82 -5.85
CA VAL A 154 14.51 11.26 -6.67
C VAL A 154 13.44 12.31 -7.00
N THR A 155 13.27 13.29 -6.12
CA THR A 155 12.28 14.36 -6.32
C THR A 155 12.73 15.39 -7.34
N ALA A 156 14.04 15.61 -7.49
CA ALA A 156 14.61 16.53 -8.49
C ALA A 156 14.36 16.01 -9.92
N GLU A 157 14.50 14.70 -10.14
CA GLU A 157 14.20 14.06 -11.43
C GLU A 157 12.69 14.13 -11.76
N ALA A 158 11.82 13.92 -10.76
CA ALA A 158 10.37 14.02 -10.92
C ALA A 158 9.86 15.46 -11.12
N GLN A 159 10.68 16.47 -10.83
CA GLN A 159 10.35 17.90 -10.99
C GLN A 159 10.69 18.46 -12.38
N GLY A 160 11.41 17.70 -13.22
CA GLY A 160 11.69 18.10 -14.59
C GLY A 160 12.56 19.35 -14.69
N ASP A 161 13.76 19.31 -14.12
CA ASP A 161 14.88 20.06 -14.72
C ASP A 161 15.26 19.32 -16.02
N ALA A 162 14.50 19.62 -17.08
CA ALA A 162 15.04 19.55 -18.42
C ALA A 162 16.16 20.60 -18.51
N VAL A 163 17.39 20.15 -18.78
CA VAL A 163 18.46 21.02 -19.26
C VAL A 163 17.98 21.82 -20.47
#